data_AF-T0YK61-F1
#
_entry.id   AF-T0YK61-F1
#
_cell.length_a   1.000
_cell.length_b   1.000
_cell.length_c   1.000
_cell.angle_alpha   90.00
_cell.angle_beta   90.00
_cell.angle_gamma   90.00
#
_symmetry.space_group_name_H-M   'P 1'
#
loop_
_entity.id
_entity.type
_entity.pdbx_description
1 polymer ?
#
loop_
_entity_poly.entity_id
_entity_poly.type
_entity_poly.pdbx_seq_one_letter_code
_entity_poly.pdbx_strand_id
1 'polypeptide(L)'
;DQVDALRGMDISIATNARSDAEARALFEAFNFPSATDPGFTMAKQCMINREVKRAKLVKKYAARRAELKKLIASPRASFEEKQLAVTKLQQLPRDSSSSRQTTRCALTGRSHGVYRKFGLGRNKLREATMRGDVPGLRKASW
;
A
#
# COMPACT_ATOMS: atom_id res chain seq x y z
N ASP A 1 -26.30 10.15 24.20
CA ASP A 1 -26.58 11.58 24.53
C ASP A 1 -25.30 12.40 24.60
N GLN A 2 -25.42 13.74 24.62
CA GLN A 2 -24.35 14.75 24.45
C GLN A 2 -23.15 14.67 25.44
N VAL A 3 -23.06 13.64 26.27
CA VAL A 3 -21.97 13.39 27.24
C VAL A 3 -21.11 12.16 26.86
N ASP A 4 -21.61 11.20 26.08
CA ASP A 4 -20.81 10.08 25.53
C ASP A 4 -19.78 10.54 24.47
N ALA A 5 -19.89 11.83 24.10
CA ALA A 5 -19.03 12.59 23.22
C ALA A 5 -17.63 12.90 23.81
N LEU A 6 -17.38 12.66 25.10
CA LEU A 6 -16.14 13.15 25.73
C LEU A 6 -14.95 12.17 25.72
N ARG A 7 -15.03 10.97 26.31
CA ARG A 7 -13.82 10.14 26.56
C ARG A 7 -14.13 8.65 26.77
N GLY A 8 -13.54 7.77 25.97
CA GLY A 8 -13.66 6.30 26.09
C GLY A 8 -13.72 5.66 24.71
N MET A 9 -12.60 5.54 23.99
CA MET A 9 -11.71 4.37 24.03
C MET A 9 -12.48 3.05 24.01
N ASP A 10 -12.65 2.48 22.82
CA ASP A 10 -12.16 1.14 22.48
C ASP A 10 -12.22 0.89 20.96
N ILE A 11 -11.35 0.01 20.45
CA ILE A 11 -10.78 0.02 19.09
C ILE A 11 -11.19 -1.24 18.30
N SER A 12 -11.80 -1.07 17.12
CA SER A 12 -11.60 -1.89 15.89
C SER A 12 -12.44 -1.35 14.70
N ILE A 13 -12.01 -1.62 13.46
CA ILE A 13 -12.31 -0.83 12.24
C ILE A 13 -13.05 -1.70 11.20
N ALA A 14 -14.33 -1.42 10.88
CA ALA A 14 -15.11 -2.12 9.84
C ALA A 14 -15.65 -1.15 8.78
N THR A 15 -15.43 -1.43 7.49
CA THR A 15 -16.09 -0.75 6.35
C THR A 15 -16.83 -1.74 5.46
N ASN A 16 -17.98 -1.32 4.90
CA ASN A 16 -18.86 -2.14 4.05
C ASN A 16 -18.24 -2.57 2.70
N ALA A 17 -17.15 -1.94 2.26
CA ALA A 17 -16.45 -2.33 1.02
C ALA A 17 -15.92 -3.77 1.14
N ARG A 18 -16.25 -4.63 0.17
CA ARG A 18 -15.85 -6.04 0.16
C ARG A 18 -14.42 -6.22 -0.36
N SER A 19 -13.91 -5.24 -1.11
CA SER A 19 -12.54 -5.24 -1.66
C SER A 19 -11.77 -3.94 -1.40
N ASP A 20 -10.43 -4.03 -1.45
CA ASP A 20 -9.51 -2.86 -1.33
C ASP A 20 -9.70 -1.85 -2.48
N ALA A 21 -10.20 -2.31 -3.64
CA ALA A 21 -10.47 -1.46 -4.79
C ALA A 21 -11.75 -0.63 -4.60
N GLU A 22 -12.83 -1.27 -4.13
CA GLU A 22 -14.08 -0.60 -3.77
C GLU A 22 -13.88 0.44 -2.67
N ALA A 23 -13.06 0.11 -1.67
CA ALA A 23 -12.75 1.04 -0.59
C ALA A 23 -12.11 2.32 -1.17
N ARG A 24 -11.09 2.19 -2.03
CA ARG A 24 -10.43 3.33 -2.67
C ARG A 24 -11.36 4.17 -3.54
N ALA A 25 -12.22 3.52 -4.32
CA ALA A 25 -13.20 4.21 -5.17
C ALA A 25 -14.20 5.03 -4.36
N LEU A 26 -14.68 4.50 -3.22
CA LEU A 26 -15.53 5.25 -2.30
C LEU A 26 -14.80 6.46 -1.72
N PHE A 27 -13.55 6.30 -1.27
CA PHE A 27 -12.78 7.44 -0.74
C PHE A 27 -12.59 8.57 -1.75
N GLU A 28 -12.32 8.22 -3.00
CA GLU A 28 -12.16 9.20 -4.08
C GLU A 28 -13.48 9.93 -4.36
N ALA A 29 -14.61 9.21 -4.40
CA ALA A 29 -15.92 9.79 -4.61
C ALA A 29 -16.36 10.75 -3.50
N PHE A 30 -15.92 10.54 -2.26
CA PHE A 30 -16.20 11.42 -1.11
C PHE A 30 -15.14 12.51 -0.89
N ASN A 31 -14.28 12.75 -1.88
CA ASN A 31 -13.26 13.80 -1.86
C ASN A 31 -12.31 13.68 -0.65
N PHE A 32 -12.01 12.44 -0.24
CA PHE A 32 -11.16 12.14 0.90
C PHE A 32 -9.70 12.54 0.63
N PRO A 33 -8.99 13.18 1.59
CA PRO A 33 -7.59 13.57 1.46
C PRO A 33 -6.71 12.44 0.91
N SER A 34 -6.26 12.58 -0.33
CA SER A 34 -5.43 11.59 -1.01
C SER A 34 -3.95 11.95 -0.87
N ALA A 35 -3.05 11.10 -1.39
CA ALA A 35 -1.60 11.20 -1.23
C ALA A 35 -0.96 12.51 -1.75
N THR A 36 -1.75 13.45 -2.28
CA THR A 36 -1.32 14.73 -2.88
C THR A 36 -1.49 15.95 -1.97
N ASP A 37 -2.07 15.82 -0.77
CA ASP A 37 -2.28 16.99 0.10
C ASP A 37 -0.98 17.44 0.82
N PRO A 38 -0.49 18.67 0.56
CA PRO A 38 0.87 19.10 0.91
C PRO A 38 1.07 19.47 2.39
N GLY A 39 0.07 19.30 3.25
CA GLY A 39 0.04 19.93 4.59
C GLY A 39 0.66 19.15 5.75
N PHE A 40 1.11 17.91 5.60
CA PHE A 40 1.57 17.12 6.76
C PHE A 40 2.55 15.98 6.44
N THR A 41 3.64 16.26 5.72
CA THR A 41 4.67 15.24 5.42
C THR A 41 5.64 15.07 6.59
N MET A 42 5.31 14.16 7.53
CA MET A 42 6.19 13.80 8.65
C MET A 42 7.37 12.88 8.26
N ALA A 43 7.26 12.14 7.14
CA ALA A 43 8.34 11.28 6.66
C ALA A 43 9.34 12.04 5.77
N LYS A 44 10.62 11.66 5.84
CA LYS A 44 11.68 12.23 4.98
C LYS A 44 11.29 12.10 3.50
N GLN A 45 11.29 13.21 2.76
CA GLN A 45 10.94 13.24 1.33
C GLN A 45 11.76 12.24 0.50
N CYS A 46 13.03 12.04 0.86
CA CYS A 46 13.89 11.05 0.21
C CYS A 46 13.35 9.62 0.32
N MET A 47 12.68 9.26 1.41
CA MET A 47 12.12 7.91 1.61
C MET A 47 10.84 7.70 0.79
N ILE A 48 10.03 8.74 0.61
CA ILE A 48 8.86 8.71 -0.26
C ILE A 48 9.32 8.58 -1.72
N ASN A 49 10.29 9.40 -2.14
CA ASN A 49 10.85 9.36 -3.50
C ASN A 49 11.52 8.01 -3.83
N ARG A 50 12.10 7.32 -2.84
CA ARG A 50 12.63 5.94 -3.01
C ARG A 50 11.52 4.95 -3.37
N GLU A 51 10.35 5.03 -2.73
CA GLU A 51 9.21 4.17 -3.09
C GLU A 51 8.65 4.53 -4.46
N VAL A 52 8.57 5.81 -4.81
CA VAL A 52 8.16 6.26 -6.15
C VAL A 52 9.08 5.68 -7.23
N LYS A 53 10.41 5.70 -7.00
CA LYS A 53 11.39 5.09 -7.92
C LYS A 53 11.18 3.58 -8.03
N ARG A 54 11.00 2.87 -6.91
CA ARG A 54 10.73 1.41 -6.91
C ARG A 54 9.45 1.07 -7.64
N ALA A 55 8.37 1.83 -7.46
CA ALA A 55 7.10 1.64 -8.16
C ALA A 55 7.28 1.75 -9.69
N LYS A 56 8.00 2.78 -10.15
CA LYS A 56 8.30 2.97 -11.58
C LYS A 56 9.13 1.81 -12.15
N LEU A 57 10.16 1.36 -11.43
CA LEU A 57 11.02 0.25 -11.88
C LEU A 57 10.26 -1.09 -11.91
N VAL A 58 9.44 -1.36 -10.90
CA VAL A 58 8.61 -2.58 -10.86
C VAL A 58 7.66 -2.59 -12.05
N LYS A 59 6.99 -1.47 -12.36
CA LYS A 59 6.11 -1.37 -13.54
C LYS A 59 6.87 -1.62 -14.84
N LYS A 60 8.09 -1.06 -14.98
CA LYS A 60 8.93 -1.21 -16.19
C LYS A 60 9.40 -2.65 -16.43
N TYR A 61 9.78 -3.38 -15.39
CA TYR A 61 10.40 -4.71 -15.51
C TYR A 61 9.49 -5.88 -15.13
N ALA A 62 8.21 -5.63 -14.83
CA ALA A 62 7.26 -6.66 -14.38
C ALA A 62 7.16 -7.83 -15.36
N ALA A 63 6.92 -7.56 -16.65
CA ALA A 63 6.76 -8.58 -17.68
C ALA A 63 8.03 -9.45 -17.83
N ARG A 64 9.19 -8.81 -18.03
CA ARG A 64 10.48 -9.49 -18.18
C ARG A 64 10.84 -10.36 -16.97
N ARG A 65 10.57 -9.90 -15.74
CA ARG A 65 10.80 -10.72 -14.54
C ARG A 65 9.84 -11.89 -14.44
N ALA A 66 8.57 -11.72 -14.85
CA ALA A 66 7.59 -12.79 -14.84
C ALA A 66 7.96 -13.90 -15.83
N GLU A 67 8.39 -13.55 -17.05
CA GLU A 67 8.87 -14.49 -18.06
C GLU A 67 10.08 -15.29 -17.57
N LEU A 68 11.11 -14.61 -17.07
CA LEU A 68 12.32 -15.27 -16.54
C LEU A 68 11.99 -16.20 -15.38
N LYS A 69 11.12 -15.79 -14.45
CA LYS A 69 10.69 -16.64 -13.34
C LYS A 69 9.87 -17.85 -13.81
N LYS A 70 9.02 -17.70 -14.82
CA LYS A 70 8.29 -18.83 -15.43
C LYS A 70 9.25 -19.84 -16.03
N LEU A 71 10.29 -19.38 -16.73
CA LEU A 71 11.31 -20.26 -17.31
C LEU A 71 12.05 -21.03 -16.21
N ILE A 72 12.50 -20.32 -15.16
CA ILE A 72 13.20 -20.94 -14.02
C ILE A 72 12.33 -21.97 -13.30
N ALA A 73 11.04 -21.69 -13.12
CA ALA A 73 10.10 -22.59 -12.46
C ALA A 73 9.68 -23.79 -13.32
N SER A 74 9.93 -23.76 -14.63
CA SER A 74 9.47 -24.81 -15.53
C SER A 74 10.27 -26.12 -15.32
N PRO A 75 9.59 -27.28 -15.13
CA PRO A 75 10.27 -28.56 -14.97
C PRO A 75 10.96 -29.02 -16.27
N ARG A 76 10.41 -28.62 -17.43
CA ARG A 76 10.81 -29.09 -18.76
C ARG A 76 12.02 -28.36 -19.35
N ALA A 77 12.38 -27.18 -18.86
CA ALA A 77 13.52 -26.44 -19.38
C ALA A 77 14.85 -27.12 -18.99
N SER A 78 15.81 -27.03 -19.92
CA SER A 78 17.15 -27.60 -19.71
C SER A 78 17.88 -26.87 -18.59
N PHE A 79 18.91 -27.52 -18.02
CA PHE A 79 19.71 -26.92 -16.97
C PHE A 79 20.40 -25.63 -17.45
N GLU A 80 20.92 -25.63 -18.67
CA GLU A 80 21.63 -24.49 -19.25
C GLU A 80 20.70 -23.28 -19.46
N GLU A 81 19.48 -23.50 -19.97
CA GLU A 81 18.46 -22.46 -20.12
C GLU A 81 18.08 -21.84 -18.77
N LYS A 82 17.97 -22.68 -17.72
CA LYS A 82 17.71 -22.22 -16.36
C LYS A 82 18.85 -21.37 -15.83
N GLN A 83 20.10 -21.78 -16.03
CA GLN A 83 21.28 -21.01 -15.63
C GLN A 83 21.31 -19.64 -16.32
N LEU A 84 21.13 -19.62 -17.65
CA LEU A 84 21.07 -18.37 -18.41
C LEU A 84 19.93 -17.44 -17.95
N ALA A 85 18.76 -18.00 -17.63
CA ALA A 85 17.65 -17.21 -17.10
C ALA A 85 17.92 -16.65 -15.69
N VAL A 86 18.61 -17.40 -14.83
CA VAL A 86 19.05 -16.92 -13.51
C VAL A 86 20.06 -15.78 -13.67
N THR A 87 21.06 -15.93 -14.54
CA THR A 87 22.05 -14.86 -14.83
C THR A 87 21.35 -13.60 -15.35
N LYS A 88 20.42 -13.74 -16.31
CA LYS A 88 19.62 -12.62 -16.82
C LYS A 88 18.73 -11.98 -15.75
N LEU A 89 18.21 -12.77 -14.80
CA LEU A 89 17.40 -12.26 -13.69
C LEU A 89 18.24 -11.47 -12.68
N GLN A 90 19.48 -11.90 -12.44
CA GLN A 90 20.44 -11.24 -11.55
C GLN A 90 20.96 -9.92 -12.12
N GLN A 91 21.10 -9.81 -13.45
CA GLN A 91 21.50 -8.58 -14.13
C GLN A 91 20.46 -7.44 -14.03
N LEU A 92 19.20 -7.76 -13.71
CA LEU A 92 18.16 -6.75 -13.57
C LEU A 92 18.38 -5.87 -12.32
N PRO A 93 17.99 -4.58 -12.37
CA PRO A 93 18.14 -3.69 -11.22
C PRO A 93 17.49 -4.27 -9.98
N ARG A 94 18.20 -4.28 -8.85
CA ARG A 94 17.71 -4.84 -7.59
C ARG A 94 16.33 -4.24 -7.25
N ASP A 95 16.12 -2.93 -7.41
CA ASP A 95 14.85 -2.21 -7.06
C ASP A 95 13.65 -2.55 -7.96
N SER A 96 13.85 -3.33 -9.03
CA SER A 96 12.76 -3.83 -9.89
C SER A 96 11.93 -4.95 -9.27
N SER A 97 12.32 -5.46 -8.09
CA SER A 97 11.58 -6.52 -7.39
C SER A 97 10.41 -5.94 -6.60
N SER A 98 9.19 -6.45 -6.84
CA SER A 98 7.98 -6.06 -6.11
C SER A 98 8.08 -6.29 -4.60
N SER A 99 8.82 -7.33 -4.18
CA SER A 99 9.03 -7.68 -2.76
C SER A 99 9.71 -6.59 -1.92
N ARG A 100 10.30 -5.57 -2.57
CA ARG A 100 11.01 -4.48 -1.88
C ARG A 100 10.18 -3.22 -1.69
N GLN A 101 8.99 -3.18 -2.27
CA GLN A 101 8.06 -2.09 -2.03
C GLN A 101 7.59 -2.17 -0.58
N THR A 102 7.58 -1.03 0.10
CA THR A 102 7.01 -0.93 1.44
C THR A 102 5.76 -0.08 1.37
N THR A 103 4.63 -0.61 1.86
CA THR A 103 3.41 0.17 1.97
C THR A 103 3.61 1.32 2.96
N ARG A 104 3.41 2.55 2.51
CA ARG A 104 3.48 3.75 3.34
C ARG A 104 2.09 4.38 3.45
N CYS A 105 1.85 5.05 4.57
CA CYS A 105 0.69 5.91 4.72
C CYS A 105 0.69 6.97 3.62
N ALA A 106 -0.41 7.12 2.89
CA ALA A 106 -0.56 8.09 1.82
C ALA A 106 -0.31 9.54 2.28
N LEU A 107 -0.79 9.90 3.48
CA LEU A 107 -0.69 11.27 4.00
C LEU A 107 0.66 11.56 4.65
N THR A 108 1.14 10.65 5.51
CA THR A 108 2.31 10.92 6.38
C THR A 108 3.60 10.24 5.93
N GLY A 109 3.53 9.26 5.03
CA GLY A 109 4.67 8.45 4.61
C GLY A 109 5.19 7.45 5.67
N ARG A 110 4.47 7.27 6.79
CA ARG A 110 4.80 6.27 7.84
C ARG A 110 4.77 4.85 7.26
N SER A 111 5.81 4.05 7.51
CA SER A 111 5.95 2.67 7.01
C SER A 111 5.24 1.60 7.83
N HIS A 112 4.85 1.91 9.07
CA HIS A 112 4.30 0.93 10.02
C HIS A 112 2.82 1.18 10.31
N GLY A 113 2.09 0.08 10.53
CA GLY A 113 0.67 0.12 10.88
C GLY A 113 -0.19 0.73 9.77
N VAL A 114 0.12 0.40 8.52
CA VAL A 114 -0.63 0.87 7.34
C VAL A 114 -1.67 -0.18 6.98
N TYR A 115 -2.94 0.23 6.99
CA TYR A 115 -4.04 -0.65 6.60
C TYR A 115 -4.19 -0.64 5.08
N ARG A 116 -4.05 -1.79 4.42
CA ARG A 116 -4.07 -1.92 2.95
C ARG A 116 -5.37 -1.42 2.31
N LYS A 117 -6.50 -1.66 2.97
CA LYS A 117 -7.84 -1.24 2.56
C LYS A 117 -7.98 0.27 2.43
N PHE A 118 -7.35 1.00 3.35
CA PHE A 118 -7.45 2.45 3.46
C PHE A 118 -6.24 3.19 2.87
N GLY A 119 -5.09 2.53 2.76
CA GLY A 119 -3.83 3.18 2.40
C GLY A 119 -3.29 4.15 3.46
N LEU A 120 -3.87 4.15 4.66
CA LEU A 120 -3.54 5.06 5.74
C LEU A 120 -2.89 4.34 6.91
N GLY A 121 -2.00 5.07 7.60
CA GLY A 121 -1.46 4.66 8.88
C GLY A 121 -2.50 4.76 10.00
N ARG A 122 -2.39 3.92 11.02
CA ARG A 122 -3.36 3.81 12.12
C ARG A 122 -3.82 5.14 12.75
N ASN A 123 -2.90 6.09 12.96
CA ASN A 123 -3.22 7.37 13.59
C ASN A 123 -4.09 8.23 12.66
N LYS A 124 -3.67 8.36 11.40
CA LYS A 124 -4.41 9.13 10.39
C LYS A 124 -5.73 8.50 10.03
N LEU A 125 -5.79 7.18 10.02
CA LEU A 125 -7.06 6.48 9.85
C LEU A 125 -8.00 6.81 11.00
N ARG A 126 -7.55 6.76 12.26
CA ARG A 126 -8.37 7.13 13.42
C ARG A 126 -8.84 8.59 13.36
N GLU A 127 -7.94 9.53 13.03
CA GLU A 127 -8.30 10.96 12.86
C GLU A 127 -9.37 11.13 11.79
N ALA A 128 -9.20 10.48 10.65
CA ALA A 128 -10.17 10.49 9.54
C ALA A 128 -11.52 9.85 9.92
N THR A 129 -11.51 8.76 10.68
CA THR A 129 -12.74 8.11 11.17
C THR A 129 -13.51 9.03 12.10
N MET A 130 -12.84 9.73 13.02
CA MET A 130 -13.51 10.63 13.97
C MET A 130 -14.07 11.87 13.28
N ARG A 131 -13.48 12.30 12.17
CA ARG A 131 -14.03 13.38 11.32
C ARG A 131 -15.24 12.95 10.48
N GLY A 132 -15.49 11.65 10.36
CA GLY A 132 -16.56 11.11 9.49
C GLY A 132 -16.18 11.05 8.01
N ASP A 133 -14.93 11.35 7.66
CA ASP A 133 -14.45 11.34 6.28
C ASP A 133 -14.42 9.92 5.69
N VAL A 134 -14.40 8.88 6.53
CA VAL A 134 -14.32 7.49 6.07
C VAL A 134 -15.72 6.88 5.88
N PRO A 135 -16.14 6.58 4.63
CA PRO A 135 -17.47 6.04 4.38
C PRO A 135 -17.66 4.67 5.03
N GLY A 136 -18.75 4.53 5.78
CA GLY A 136 -19.16 3.27 6.38
C GLY A 136 -18.24 2.77 7.50
N LEU A 137 -17.34 3.61 8.03
CA LEU A 137 -16.52 3.29 9.19
C LEU A 137 -17.07 3.95 10.43
N ARG A 138 -17.58 3.12 11.33
CA ARG A 138 -18.01 3.52 12.67
C ARG A 138 -17.19 2.79 13.71
N LYS A 139 -17.12 3.36 14.92
CA LYS A 139 -16.72 2.57 16.09
C LYS A 139 -17.69 1.40 16.20
N ALA A 140 -17.16 0.22 16.38
CA ALA A 140 -17.98 -0.96 16.57
C ALA A 140 -18.04 -1.30 18.05
N SER A 141 -19.25 -1.59 18.53
CA SER A 141 -19.54 -2.10 19.86
C SER A 141 -20.28 -3.41 19.68
N TRP A 142 -19.61 -4.52 20.00
CA TRP A 142 -20.17 -5.86 20.10
C TRP A 142 -19.66 -6.47 21.39
#